data_AF-A0A7C8ED67-F1
#
_entry.id   AF-A0A7C8ED67-F1
#
_cell.length_a   1.000
_cell.length_b   1.000
_cell.length_c   1.000
_cell.angle_alpha   90.00
_cell.angle_beta   90.00
_cell.angle_gamma   90.00
#
_symmetry.space_group_name_H-M   'P 1'
#
loop_
_entity.id
_entity.type
_entity.pdbx_description
1 polymer ?
#
loop_
_entity_poly.entity_id
_entity_poly.type
_entity_poly.pdbx_seq_one_letter_code
_entity_poly.pdbx_strand_id
1 'polypeptide(L)' 'MHALGTHLLVELRDCNSDILRSLTSVKETLITAAKEAKATIVDVSFHEFNPFGISGMVVIAESH' A
#
# COMPACT_ATOMS: atom_id res chain seq x y z
N MET A 1 11.94 13.59 -23.40
CA MET A 1 11.07 14.01 -22.29
C MET A 1 11.37 13.08 -21.13
N HIS A 2 11.76 13.59 -19.97
CA HIS A 2 12.03 12.78 -18.78
C HIS A 2 10.77 12.73 -17.92
N ALA A 3 10.39 11.55 -17.43
CA ALA A 3 9.25 11.41 -16.53
C ALA A 3 9.61 11.95 -15.14
N LEU A 4 8.65 12.62 -14.49
CA LEU A 4 8.81 13.13 -13.12
C LEU A 4 8.75 12.01 -12.06
N GLY A 5 8.20 10.85 -12.42
CA GLY A 5 8.04 9.72 -11.51
C GLY A 5 7.86 8.40 -12.27
N THR A 6 7.90 7.31 -11.51
CA THR A 6 7.63 5.95 -12.00
C THR A 6 6.37 5.45 -11.32
N HIS A 7 5.40 4.98 -12.09
CA HIS A 7 4.15 4.41 -11.58
C HIS A 7 4.06 2.95 -12.02
N LEU A 8 3.90 2.05 -11.05
CA LEU A 8 3.80 0.62 -11.28
C LEU A 8 2.38 0.16 -10.95
N LEU A 9 1.74 -0.52 -11.91
CA LEU A 9 0.47 -1.22 -11.71
C LEU A 9 0.77 -2.71 -11.62
N VAL A 10 0.42 -3.35 -10.52
CA VAL A 10 0.77 -4.75 -10.23
C VAL A 10 -0.49 -5.52 -9.82
N GLU A 11 -0.68 -6.70 -10.42
CA GLU A 11 -1.65 -7.69 -9.97
C GLU A 11 -0.93 -8.83 -9.24
N LEU A 12 -1.30 -9.07 -7.98
CA LEU A 12 -0.77 -10.19 -7.20
C LEU A 12 -1.84 -11.29 -7.08
N ARG A 13 -1.44 -12.54 -7.32
CA ARG A 13 -2.30 -13.73 -7.27
C ARG A 13 -1.73 -14.73 -6.27
N ASP A 14 -2.58 -15.65 -5.80
CA ASP A 14 -2.22 -16.70 -4.85
C ASP A 14 -1.56 -16.19 -3.55
N CYS A 15 -1.94 -14.98 -3.13
CA CYS A 15 -1.49 -14.40 -1.88
C CYS A 15 -2.08 -15.13 -0.67
N ASN A 16 -1.35 -15.10 0.46
CA ASN A 16 -1.85 -15.63 1.70
C ASN A 16 -3.11 -14.86 2.16
N SER A 17 -4.26 -15.55 2.19
CA SER A 17 -5.55 -14.96 2.54
C SER A 17 -5.61 -14.43 3.96
N ASP A 18 -4.85 -15.00 4.90
CA ASP A 18 -4.86 -14.58 6.29
C ASP A 18 -4.20 -13.20 6.45
N ILE A 19 -3.17 -12.93 5.64
CA ILE A 19 -2.52 -11.61 5.59
C ILE A 19 -3.49 -10.60 4.98
N LEU A 20 -4.15 -10.95 3.87
CA LEU A 20 -5.09 -10.06 3.16
C LEU A 20 -6.37 -9.74 3.95
N ARG A 21 -6.66 -10.49 5.03
CA ARG A 21 -7.78 -10.24 5.94
C ARG A 21 -7.41 -9.43 7.17
N SER A 22 -6.12 -9.23 7.42
CA SER A 22 -5.63 -8.51 8.60
C SER A 22 -5.32 -7.07 8.25
N LEU A 23 -6.16 -6.13 8.71
CA LEU A 23 -5.96 -4.69 8.52
C LEU A 23 -4.57 -4.26 9.01
N THR A 24 -4.14 -4.75 10.17
CA THR A 24 -2.82 -4.47 10.73
C THR A 24 -1.71 -4.96 9.81
N SER A 25 -1.79 -6.19 9.32
CA SER A 25 -0.74 -6.78 8.48
C SER A 25 -0.62 -6.08 7.13
N VAL A 26 -1.75 -5.77 6.47
CA VAL A 26 -1.75 -5.02 5.20
C VAL A 26 -1.18 -3.61 5.40
N LYS A 27 -1.60 -2.92 6.47
CA LYS A 27 -1.12 -1.58 6.81
C LYS A 27 0.38 -1.56 7.06
N GLU A 28 0.90 -2.46 7.88
CA GLU A 28 2.32 -2.57 8.18
C GLU A 28 3.14 -2.91 6.92
N THR A 29 2.63 -3.79 6.07
CA THR A 29 3.28 -4.17 4.80
C THR A 29 3.45 -2.95 3.88
N LEU A 30 2.39 -2.15 3.66
CA LEU A 30 2.47 -0.96 2.80
C LEU A 30 3.35 0.15 3.40
N ILE A 31 3.29 0.38 4.72
CA ILE A 31 4.17 1.34 5.40
C ILE A 31 5.64 0.90 5.29
N THR A 32 5.90 -0.40 5.43
CA THR A 32 7.26 -0.95 5.32
C THR A 32 7.77 -0.82 3.90
N ALA A 33 6.96 -1.13 2.88
CA ALA A 33 7.31 -0.95 1.48
C ALA A 33 7.68 0.51 1.15
N ALA A 34 6.91 1.49 1.64
CA ALA A 34 7.23 2.90 1.46
C ALA A 34 8.57 3.30 2.14
N LYS A 35 8.85 2.76 3.34
CA LYS A 35 10.13 2.97 4.04
C LYS A 35 11.31 2.33 3.30
N GLU A 36 11.14 1.11 2.79
CA GLU A 36 12.15 0.41 2.00
C GLU A 36 12.44 1.11 0.66
N ALA A 37 11.41 1.69 0.05
CA ALA A 37 11.54 2.57 -1.11
C ALA A 37 12.19 3.94 -0.78
N LYS A 38 12.50 4.21 0.50
CA LYS A 38 13.03 5.49 1.01
C LYS A 38 12.12 6.68 0.71
N ALA A 39 10.81 6.45 0.63
CA ALA A 39 9.83 7.49 0.42
C ALA A 39 9.48 8.20 1.73
N THR A 40 9.20 9.50 1.65
CA THR A 40 8.72 10.28 2.79
C THR A 40 7.21 10.11 2.90
N ILE A 41 6.75 9.41 3.94
CA ILE A 41 5.31 9.23 4.20
C ILE A 41 4.71 10.54 4.72
N VAL A 42 3.63 11.00 4.09
CA VAL A 42 2.88 12.20 4.44
C VAL A 42 1.62 11.85 5.23
N ASP A 43 0.88 10.84 4.78
CA ASP A 43 -0.35 10.39 5.44
C ASP A 43 -0.63 8.92 5.12
N VAL A 44 -1.48 8.30 5.93
CA VAL A 44 -1.85 6.89 5.80
C VAL A 44 -3.33 6.71 6.10
N SER A 45 -4.07 6.13 5.16
CA SER A 45 -5.50 5.85 5.31
C SER A 45 -5.86 4.44 4.88
N PHE A 46 -6.67 3.77 5.69
CA PHE A 46 -7.13 2.40 5.44
C PHE A 46 -8.59 2.25 5.80
N HIS A 47 -9.27 1.38 5.06
CA HIS A 47 -10.65 0.99 5.29
C HIS A 47 -10.79 -0.52 5.14
N GLU A 48 -11.39 -1.13 6.16
CA GLU A 48 -11.76 -2.55 6.16
C GLU A 48 -13.25 -2.68 5.84
N PHE A 49 -13.57 -3.54 4.87
CA PHE A 49 -14.92 -3.83 4.42
C PHE A 49 -15.47 -5.09 5.09
N ASN A 50 -16.79 -5.12 5.28
CA ASN A 50 -17.51 -6.29 5.78
C ASN A 50 -18.20 -7.03 4.60
N PRO A 51 -18.09 -8.37 4.48
CA PRO A 51 -17.41 -9.31 5.39
C PRO A 51 -15.93 -9.54 5.10
N PHE A 52 -15.39 -9.00 4.01
CA PHE A 52 -13.97 -9.09 3.68
C PHE A 52 -13.54 -7.96 2.73
N GLY A 53 -12.25 -7.67 2.74
CA GLY A 53 -11.61 -6.71 1.84
C GLY A 53 -11.01 -5.54 2.60
N ILE A 54 -9.84 -5.10 2.17
CA ILE A 54 -9.14 -3.95 2.73
C ILE A 54 -8.72 -3.06 1.56
N SER A 55 -9.08 -1.78 1.64
CA SER A 55 -8.50 -0.72 0.81
C SER A 55 -7.56 0.12 1.65
N GLY A 56 -6.44 0.53 1.07
CA GLY A 56 -5.45 1.35 1.77
C GLY A 56 -4.61 2.19 0.83
N MET A 57 -4.12 3.30 1.33
CA MET A 57 -3.19 4.18 0.64
C MET A 57 -2.16 4.71 1.64
N VAL A 58 -0.91 4.81 1.18
CA VAL A 58 0.18 5.49 1.89
C VAL A 58 0.55 6.68 1.03
N VAL A 59 0.14 7.89 1.41
CA VAL A 59 0.52 9.09 0.67
C VAL A 59 1.99 9.36 0.94
N ILE A 60 2.79 9.52 -0.12
CA ILE A 60 4.20 9.90 -0.02
C ILE A 60 4.40 11.30 -0.59
N ALA A 61 5.55 11.92 -0.32
CA ALA A 61 5.89 13.20 -0.92
C ALA A 61 5.77 13.09 -2.45
N GLU A 62 4.86 13.89 -3.03
CA GLU A 62 4.63 14.03 -4.47
C GLU A 62 4.01 12.79 -5.18
N SER A 63 3.51 11.78 -4.44
CA SER A 63 2.84 10.58 -4.98
C SER A 63 2.00 9.82 -3.93
N HIS A 64 1.76 8.53 -4.14
CA HIS A 64 1.10 7.56 -3.25
C HIS A 64 1.80 6.19 -3.35
#